data_AF-A0A7V3JLP4-F1
#
_entry.id   AF-A0A7V3JLP4-F1
#
_cell.length_a   1.000
_cell.length_b   1.000
_cell.length_c   1.000
_cell.angle_alpha   90.00
_cell.angle_beta   90.00
_cell.angle_gamma   90.00
#
_symmetry.space_group_name_H-M   'P 1'
#
loop_
_entity.id
_entity.type
_entity.pdbx_description
1 polymer ?
#
loop_
_entity_poly.entity_id
_entity_poly.type
_entity_poly.pdbx_seq_one_letter_code
_entity_poly.pdbx_strand_id
1 'polypeptide(L)'
;MQLAQQHPVTVRFEERQWAITLRGDRYTAEGRQFPELDITLTYQIEPVGLDWQAVRQGELRVYPRGFVPGRGAQLSARQQALRNILQRRLSRLFDERWTPGDLHLPPPWDRAGPLVLVQWDARQGWMTLAWRRKPLERHP
;
A
#
# COMPACT_ATOMS: atom_id res chain seq x y z
N MET A 1 -11.11 3.72 -13.45
CA MET A 1 -9.67 3.55 -13.77
C MET A 1 -9.54 2.17 -14.37
N GLN A 2 -8.85 2.05 -15.50
CA GLN A 2 -8.48 0.76 -16.06
C GLN A 2 -7.00 0.49 -15.71
N LEU A 3 -6.76 -0.61 -15.01
CA LEU A 3 -5.41 -1.05 -14.67
C LEU A 3 -4.72 -1.66 -15.88
N ALA A 4 -3.39 -1.67 -15.84
CA ALA A 4 -2.59 -2.26 -16.90
C ALA A 4 -2.76 -3.76 -17.02
N GLN A 5 -2.70 -4.29 -18.26
CA GLN A 5 -2.76 -5.73 -18.47
C GLN A 5 -1.54 -6.45 -17.86
N GLN A 6 -0.38 -5.80 -17.92
CA GLN A 6 0.87 -6.34 -17.37
C GLN A 6 1.29 -5.57 -16.12
N HIS A 7 1.47 -6.33 -15.04
CA HIS A 7 1.87 -5.84 -13.73
C HIS A 7 0.97 -4.69 -13.24
N PRO A 8 -0.37 -4.90 -13.20
CA PRO A 8 -1.33 -3.88 -12.77
C PRO A 8 -1.07 -3.37 -11.35
N VAL A 9 -0.52 -4.25 -10.51
CA VAL A 9 -0.10 -3.99 -9.15
C VAL A 9 1.27 -4.60 -8.96
N THR A 10 2.22 -3.81 -8.48
CA THR A 10 3.54 -4.28 -8.07
C THR A 10 3.74 -3.96 -6.60
N VAL A 11 4.32 -4.89 -5.84
CA VAL A 11 4.72 -4.65 -4.46
C VAL A 11 6.22 -4.83 -4.34
N ARG A 12 6.90 -3.92 -3.66
CA ARG A 12 8.33 -3.99 -3.35
C ARG A 12 8.52 -3.98 -1.84
N PHE A 13 9.52 -4.73 -1.36
CA PHE A 13 9.84 -4.87 0.05
C PHE A 13 11.31 -4.52 0.27
N GLU A 14 11.57 -3.50 1.09
CA GLU A 14 12.91 -2.93 1.29
C GLU A 14 13.01 -2.41 2.72
N GLU A 15 14.01 -2.83 3.49
CA GLU A 15 14.38 -2.27 4.81
C GLU A 15 13.22 -1.75 5.68
N ARG A 16 12.36 -2.67 6.12
CA ARG A 16 11.15 -2.43 6.92
C ARG A 16 10.12 -1.51 6.25
N GLN A 17 10.20 -1.37 4.94
CA GLN A 17 9.26 -0.65 4.12
C GLN A 17 8.66 -1.56 3.05
N TRP A 18 7.48 -1.18 2.59
CA TRP A 18 6.94 -1.71 1.37
C TRP A 18 6.29 -0.60 0.55
N ALA A 19 6.42 -0.73 -0.76
CA ALA A 19 5.80 0.16 -1.71
C ALA A 19 4.82 -0.62 -2.58
N ILE A 20 3.64 -0.06 -2.79
CA ILE A 20 2.64 -0.57 -3.72
C ILE A 20 2.56 0.41 -4.88
N THR A 21 2.78 -0.09 -6.09
CA THR A 21 2.61 0.66 -7.33
C THR A 21 1.41 0.12 -8.09
N LEU A 22 0.39 0.97 -8.26
CA LEU A 22 -0.75 0.73 -9.13
C LEU A 22 -0.44 1.33 -10.50
N ARG A 23 -0.56 0.52 -11.53
CA ARG A 23 -0.28 0.92 -12.91
C ARG A 23 -1.60 1.05 -13.67
N GLY A 24 -1.93 2.27 -14.09
CA GLY A 24 -3.11 2.58 -14.88
C GLY A 24 -2.77 2.72 -16.37
N ASP A 25 -3.56 2.09 -17.24
CA ASP A 25 -3.49 2.26 -18.70
C ASP A 25 -4.43 3.38 -19.18
N ARG A 26 -5.57 3.56 -18.50
CA ARG A 26 -6.54 4.59 -18.85
C ARG A 26 -7.23 5.12 -17.61
N TYR A 27 -7.16 6.43 -17.41
CA TYR A 27 -7.92 7.11 -16.38
C TYR A 27 -8.90 8.07 -17.04
N THR A 28 -10.17 7.98 -16.63
CA THR A 28 -11.21 8.93 -16.99
C THR A 28 -11.67 9.61 -15.72
N ALA A 29 -11.54 10.93 -15.65
CA ALA A 29 -12.14 11.75 -14.60
C ALA A 29 -12.73 13.01 -15.23
N GLU A 30 -13.90 13.42 -14.75
CA GLU A 30 -14.58 14.65 -15.21
C GLU A 30 -14.74 14.70 -16.74
N GLY A 31 -15.06 13.56 -17.37
CA GLY A 31 -15.22 13.45 -18.82
C GLY A 31 -13.93 13.52 -19.64
N ARG A 32 -12.76 13.58 -19.00
CA ARG A 32 -11.45 13.67 -19.67
C ARG A 32 -10.68 12.36 -19.55
N GLN A 33 -10.08 11.93 -20.65
CA GLN A 33 -9.16 10.80 -20.70
C GLN A 33 -7.73 11.28 -20.42
N PHE A 34 -6.98 10.49 -19.67
CA PHE A 34 -5.63 10.83 -19.21
C PHE A 34 -4.62 9.73 -19.59
N PRO A 35 -3.32 10.08 -19.69
CA PRO A 35 -2.26 9.15 -20.09
C PRO A 35 -2.04 8.03 -19.06
N GLU A 36 -1.21 7.05 -19.42
CA GLU A 36 -0.76 5.98 -18.53
C GLU A 36 0.03 6.53 -17.34
N LEU A 37 -0.28 6.06 -16.14
CA LEU A 37 0.28 6.58 -14.89
C LEU A 37 0.66 5.43 -13.96
N ASP A 38 1.72 5.67 -13.19
CA ASP A 38 2.07 4.88 -12.03
C ASP A 38 1.74 5.68 -10.77
N ILE A 39 0.99 5.04 -9.87
CA ILE A 39 0.62 5.58 -8.57
C ILE A 39 1.33 4.73 -7.53
N THR A 40 2.27 5.32 -6.80
CA THR A 40 3.05 4.62 -5.78
C THR A 40 2.76 5.18 -4.39
N LEU A 41 2.55 4.27 -3.44
CA LEU A 41 2.40 4.55 -2.03
C LEU A 41 3.40 3.69 -1.26
N THR A 42 4.02 4.26 -0.22
CA THR A 42 5.03 3.59 0.59
C THR A 42 4.60 3.61 2.04
N TYR A 43 4.82 2.50 2.75
CA TYR A 43 4.63 2.39 4.19
C TYR A 43 5.92 1.95 4.88
N GLN A 44 6.10 2.44 6.10
CA GLN A 44 7.11 1.98 7.05
C GLN A 44 6.46 1.06 8.09
N ILE A 45 7.10 -0.06 8.39
CA ILE A 45 6.72 -0.99 9.46
C ILE A 45 7.33 -0.49 10.77
N GLU A 46 6.47 -0.19 11.75
CA GLU A 46 6.84 0.29 13.07
C GLU A 46 6.24 -0.62 14.15
N PRO A 47 7.03 -1.00 15.18
CA PRO A 47 6.48 -1.66 16.35
C PRO A 47 5.77 -0.63 17.24
N VAL A 48 4.62 -1.00 17.81
CA VAL A 48 3.85 -0.16 18.74
C VAL A 48 3.53 -1.00 19.98
N GLY A 49 4.40 -0.91 21.00
CA GLY A 49 4.30 -1.79 22.16
C GLY A 49 4.55 -3.25 21.78
N LEU A 50 3.52 -4.11 21.97
CA LEU A 50 3.54 -5.51 21.54
C LEU A 50 2.91 -5.72 20.15
N ASP A 51 2.34 -4.68 19.56
CA ASP A 51 1.66 -4.70 18.28
C ASP A 51 2.53 -4.09 17.17
N TRP A 52 1.97 -4.06 15.96
CA TRP A 52 2.62 -3.52 14.77
C TRP A 52 1.73 -2.51 14.07
N GLN A 53 2.36 -1.55 13.39
CA GLN A 53 1.67 -0.56 12.58
C GLN A 53 2.45 -0.28 11.29
N ALA A 54 1.68 0.03 10.25
CA ALA A 54 2.14 0.65 9.02
C ALA A 54 1.97 2.17 9.11
N VAL A 55 3.01 2.93 8.81
CA VAL A 55 2.91 4.39 8.70
C VAL A 55 3.24 4.81 7.27
N ARG A 56 2.29 5.48 6.60
CA ARG A 56 2.45 5.93 5.22
C ARG A 56 3.54 6.99 5.14
N GLN A 57 4.46 6.81 4.20
CA GLN A 57 5.59 7.70 3.99
C GLN A 57 5.24 8.75 2.94
N GLY A 58 4.85 9.94 3.43
CA GLY A 58 4.53 11.09 2.59
C GLY A 58 3.24 10.94 1.76
N GLU A 59 3.11 11.79 0.74
CA GLU A 59 1.98 11.76 -0.18
C GLU A 59 2.13 10.64 -1.24
N LEU A 60 1.00 10.25 -1.84
CA LEU A 60 1.01 9.37 -3.00
C LEU A 60 1.82 10.00 -4.14
N ARG A 61 2.73 9.22 -4.70
CA ARG A 61 3.55 9.60 -5.85
C ARG A 61 2.79 9.22 -7.12
N VAL A 62 2.33 10.21 -7.87
CA VAL A 62 1.58 10.01 -9.12
C VAL A 62 2.36 10.58 -10.27
N TYR A 63 2.86 9.72 -11.14
CA TYR A 63 3.68 10.12 -12.27
C TYR A 63 3.26 9.40 -13.56
N PRO A 64 3.48 9.99 -14.74
CA PRO A 64 3.39 9.27 -16.00
C PRO A 64 4.28 8.04 -15.97
N ARG A 65 3.88 6.97 -16.66
CA ARG A 65 4.70 5.77 -16.76
C ARG A 65 6.08 6.10 -17.32
N GLY A 66 7.14 5.62 -16.67
CA GLY A 66 8.53 5.88 -17.05
C GLY A 66 9.08 7.26 -16.67
N PHE A 67 8.29 8.12 -16.04
CA PHE A 67 8.76 9.42 -15.54
C PHE A 67 9.67 9.23 -14.31
N VAL A 68 10.88 9.80 -14.38
CA VAL A 68 11.85 9.79 -13.27
C VAL A 68 11.92 11.18 -12.64
N PRO A 69 11.39 11.37 -11.41
CA PRO A 69 11.44 12.66 -10.72
C PRO A 69 12.88 13.14 -10.54
N GLY A 70 13.13 14.44 -10.73
CA GLY A 70 14.43 15.06 -10.48
C GLY A 70 15.46 14.97 -11.63
N ARG A 71 15.16 14.25 -12.73
CA ARG A 71 16.01 14.20 -13.93
C ARG A 71 15.69 15.25 -15.00
N GLY A 72 15.17 16.41 -14.59
CA GLY A 72 14.92 17.56 -15.49
C GLY A 72 13.60 17.52 -16.27
N ALA A 73 12.90 16.38 -16.36
CA ALA A 73 11.56 16.31 -16.92
C ALA A 73 10.55 16.96 -15.96
N GLN A 74 9.79 17.95 -16.46
CA GLN A 74 8.68 18.56 -15.72
C GLN A 74 7.34 17.95 -16.13
N LEU A 75 6.41 17.89 -15.18
CA LEU A 75 5.03 17.54 -15.49
C LEU A 75 4.39 18.72 -16.23
N SER A 76 3.71 18.45 -17.33
CA SER A 76 2.83 19.44 -17.96
C SER A 76 1.71 19.87 -17.00
N ALA A 77 1.14 21.06 -17.22
CA ALA A 77 0.01 21.57 -16.41
C ALA A 77 -1.15 20.55 -16.31
N ARG A 78 -1.42 19.83 -17.41
CA ARG A 78 -2.44 18.76 -17.44
C ARG A 78 -2.09 17.57 -16.53
N GLN A 79 -0.81 17.14 -16.54
CA GLN A 79 -0.35 16.06 -15.67
C GLN A 79 -0.35 16.47 -14.20
N GLN A 80 -0.06 17.74 -13.91
CA GLN A 80 -0.07 18.25 -12.55
C GLN A 80 -1.49 18.36 -11.97
N ALA A 81 -2.46 18.85 -12.75
CA ALA A 81 -3.87 18.86 -12.35
C ALA A 81 -4.38 17.44 -12.06
N LEU A 82 -4.04 16.47 -12.92
CA LEU A 82 -4.41 15.08 -12.73
C LEU A 82 -3.77 14.47 -11.48
N ARG A 83 -2.48 14.69 -11.26
CA ARG A 83 -1.78 14.27 -10.06
C ARG A 83 -2.53 14.74 -8.81
N ASN A 84 -2.93 16.01 -8.77
CA ASN A 84 -3.66 16.58 -7.62
C ASN A 84 -5.05 15.94 -7.43
N ILE A 85 -5.77 15.62 -8.51
CA ILE A 85 -7.07 14.92 -8.42
C ILE A 85 -6.87 13.50 -7.87
N LEU A 86 -5.90 12.75 -8.41
CA LEU A 86 -5.63 11.38 -8.01
C LEU A 86 -5.10 11.30 -6.58
N GLN A 87 -4.16 12.16 -6.21
CA GLN A 87 -3.64 12.26 -4.84
C GLN A 87 -4.79 12.48 -3.86
N ARG A 88 -5.68 13.46 -4.10
CA ARG A 88 -6.82 13.73 -3.21
C ARG A 88 -7.82 12.59 -3.11
N ARG A 89 -8.10 11.89 -4.22
CA ARG A 89 -9.09 10.80 -4.23
C ARG A 89 -8.55 9.54 -3.58
N LEU A 90 -7.31 9.18 -3.89
CA LEU A 90 -6.69 7.94 -3.43
C LEU A 90 -6.13 8.08 -2.02
N SER A 91 -5.70 9.28 -1.58
CA SER A 91 -5.25 9.47 -0.20
C SER A 91 -6.33 9.13 0.83
N ARG A 92 -7.62 9.22 0.46
CA ARG A 92 -8.77 8.82 1.29
C ARG A 92 -9.00 7.31 1.36
N LEU A 93 -8.43 6.54 0.44
CA LEU A 93 -8.57 5.08 0.41
C LEU A 93 -7.43 4.36 1.14
N PHE A 94 -6.33 5.08 1.38
CA PHE A 94 -5.14 4.55 2.03
C PHE A 94 -4.95 5.30 3.33
N ASP A 95 -5.15 4.62 4.45
CA ASP A 95 -4.98 5.24 5.76
C ASP A 95 -3.52 5.68 5.96
N GLU A 96 -3.31 6.82 6.63
CA GLU A 96 -1.97 7.25 7.01
C GLU A 96 -1.31 6.28 7.97
N ARG A 97 -2.11 5.67 8.84
CA ARG A 97 -1.70 4.64 9.78
C ARG A 97 -2.62 3.45 9.65
N TRP A 98 -2.05 2.27 9.47
CA TRP A 98 -2.80 1.02 9.38
C TRP A 98 -2.26 0.01 10.38
N THR A 99 -3.13 -0.53 11.21
CA THR A 99 -2.80 -1.58 12.18
C THR A 99 -3.42 -2.89 11.68
N PRO A 100 -2.67 -3.99 11.56
CA PRO A 100 -3.21 -5.29 11.20
C PRO A 100 -4.21 -5.76 12.25
N GLY A 101 -5.39 -6.20 11.82
CA GLY A 101 -6.32 -6.92 12.69
C GLY A 101 -5.88 -8.37 12.95
N ASP A 102 -6.61 -9.04 13.85
CA ASP A 102 -6.43 -10.46 14.09
C ASP A 102 -6.71 -11.26 12.80
N LEU A 103 -5.85 -12.22 12.49
CA LEU A 103 -6.03 -13.12 11.35
C LEU A 103 -7.00 -14.24 11.75
N HIS A 104 -8.11 -14.33 11.01
CA HIS A 104 -9.08 -15.41 11.13
C HIS A 104 -8.87 -16.42 10.01
N LEU A 105 -8.59 -17.67 10.37
CA LEU A 105 -8.44 -18.74 9.40
C LEU A 105 -9.82 -19.22 8.90
N PRO A 106 -9.97 -19.50 7.60
CA PRO A 106 -11.22 -20.04 7.07
C PRO A 106 -11.42 -21.51 7.49
N PRO A 107 -12.65 -22.04 7.41
CA PRO A 107 -12.91 -23.47 7.59
C PRO A 107 -12.01 -24.33 6.69
N PRO A 108 -11.53 -25.51 7.16
CA PRO A 108 -11.81 -26.13 8.46
C PRO A 108 -10.88 -25.68 9.61
N TRP A 109 -10.10 -24.61 9.41
CA TRP A 109 -9.05 -24.16 10.33
C TRP A 109 -9.50 -23.09 11.33
N ASP A 110 -10.77 -22.70 11.27
CA ASP A 110 -11.43 -21.70 12.12
C ASP A 110 -11.34 -22.04 13.61
N ARG A 111 -11.29 -23.33 13.96
CA ARG A 111 -11.09 -23.82 15.33
C ARG A 111 -9.78 -23.34 16.00
N ALA A 112 -8.81 -22.87 15.22
CA ALA A 112 -7.58 -22.30 15.75
C ALA A 112 -7.79 -20.98 16.51
N GLY A 113 -8.94 -20.31 16.29
CA GLY A 113 -9.25 -19.01 16.87
C GLY A 113 -8.47 -17.85 16.21
N PRO A 114 -8.63 -16.62 16.72
CA PRO A 114 -7.93 -15.45 16.21
C PRO A 114 -6.41 -15.57 16.40
N LEU A 115 -5.65 -15.19 15.38
CA LEU A 115 -4.20 -15.17 15.40
C LEU A 115 -3.68 -13.73 15.40
N VAL A 116 -2.87 -13.38 16.40
CA VAL A 116 -2.26 -12.06 16.55
C VAL A 116 -0.92 -12.04 15.81
N LEU A 117 -0.64 -10.96 15.09
CA LEU A 117 0.64 -10.75 14.44
C LEU A 117 1.74 -10.46 15.48
N VAL A 118 2.76 -11.31 15.54
CA VAL A 118 3.87 -11.17 16.50
C VAL A 118 5.19 -10.76 15.84
N GLN A 119 5.29 -10.88 14.52
CA GLN A 119 6.43 -10.41 13.75
C GLN A 119 5.95 -9.79 12.45
N TRP A 120 6.50 -8.62 12.12
CA TRP A 120 6.36 -8.02 10.81
C TRP A 120 7.70 -7.39 10.39
N ASP A 121 8.27 -7.92 9.32
CA ASP A 121 9.52 -7.42 8.76
C ASP A 121 9.48 -7.42 7.23
N ALA A 122 10.27 -6.54 6.61
CA ALA A 122 10.44 -6.48 5.16
C ALA A 122 11.91 -6.24 4.84
N ARG A 123 12.54 -7.11 4.06
CA ARG A 123 13.96 -6.99 3.72
C ARG A 123 14.29 -7.77 2.47
N GLN A 124 15.23 -7.24 1.67
CA GLN A 124 15.79 -7.93 0.51
C GLN A 124 14.73 -8.50 -0.45
N GLY A 125 13.64 -7.76 -0.71
CA GLY A 125 12.58 -8.21 -1.61
C GLY A 125 11.58 -9.19 -0.99
N TRP A 126 11.65 -9.46 0.31
CA TRP A 126 10.72 -10.34 1.03
C TRP A 126 10.01 -9.61 2.16
N MET A 127 8.75 -9.98 2.40
CA MET A 127 8.01 -9.63 3.62
C MET A 127 7.84 -10.89 4.46
N THR A 128 8.19 -10.81 5.74
CA THR A 128 8.00 -11.88 6.72
C THR A 128 6.94 -11.45 7.72
N LEU A 129 5.93 -12.29 7.88
CA LEU A 129 4.86 -12.15 8.86
C LEU A 129 4.82 -13.43 9.69
N ALA A 130 4.72 -13.29 11.02
CA ALA A 130 4.49 -14.43 11.90
C ALA A 130 3.32 -14.15 12.82
N TRP A 131 2.46 -15.16 12.99
CA TRP A 131 1.29 -15.07 13.86
C TRP A 131 1.35 -16.11 14.97
N ARG A 132 0.72 -15.79 16.09
CA ARG A 132 0.51 -16.69 17.23
C ARG A 132 -0.96 -16.67 17.61
N ARG A 133 -1.49 -17.80 18.08
CA ARG A 133 -2.85 -17.83 18.66
C ARG A 133 -2.96 -16.80 19.77
N LYS A 134 -4.05 -16.04 19.75
CA LYS A 134 -4.38 -15.13 20.85
C LYS A 134 -4.55 -15.98 22.11
N PRO A 135 -3.84 -15.67 23.22
CA PRO A 135 -4.07 -16.36 24.48
C PRO A 135 -5.55 -16.24 24.85
N LEU A 136 -6.17 -17.33 25.30
CA LEU A 136 -7.50 -17.24 25.89
C LEU A 136 -7.37 -16.34 27.13
N GLU A 137 -8.10 -15.22 27.17
CA GLU A 137 -8.22 -14.44 28.41
C GLU A 137 -8.87 -15.34 29.46
N ARG A 138 -8.05 -15.88 30.38
CA ARG A 138 -8.55 -16.50 31.59
C ARG A 138 -8.91 -15.37 32.54
N HIS A 139 -10.17 -14.97 32.55
CA HIS A 139 -10.68 -14.18 33.66
C HIS A 139 -10.56 -15.02 34.95
N PRO A 140 -10.05 -14.45 36.05
CA PRO A 140 -9.94 -15.13 37.34
C PRO A 140 -11.31 -15.50 37.92
#